data_AF-A0A1G9DAR1-F1
#
_entry.id   AF-A0A1G9DAR1-F1
#
_cell.length_a   1.000
_cell.length_b   1.000
_cell.length_c   1.000
_cell.angle_alpha   90.00
_cell.angle_beta   90.00
_cell.angle_gamma   90.00
#
_symmetry.space_group_name_H-M   'P 1'
#
loop_
_entity.id
_entity.type
_entity.pdbx_description
1 polymer ?
#
loop_
_entity_poly.entity_id
_entity_poly.type
_entity_poly.pdbx_seq_one_letter_code
_entity_poly.pdbx_strand_id
1 'polypeptide(L)' 'MTFETATSVTHKLWDRSTMHHELDALIHEHSERHNTSKSNIAVHASGPNTFTLSLNQGA' A
#
# COMPACT_ATOMS: atom_id res chain seq x y z
N MET A 1 6.15 -10.41 -5.98
CA MET A 1 7.42 -9.65 -6.05
C MET A 1 7.09 -8.24 -5.61
N THR A 2 7.54 -7.87 -4.42
CA THR A 2 7.25 -6.58 -3.78
C THR A 2 8.49 -5.69 -3.91
N PHE A 3 8.28 -4.40 -4.14
CA PHE A 3 9.37 -3.42 -4.18
C PHE A 3 9.15 -2.45 -3.02
N GLU A 4 9.97 -2.57 -1.98
CA GLU A 4 9.92 -1.73 -0.78
C GLU A 4 10.97 -0.63 -0.89
N THR A 5 10.51 0.62 -0.90
CA THR A 5 11.31 1.83 -0.70
C THR A 5 10.96 2.40 0.68
N ALA A 6 11.82 3.25 1.24
CA ALA A 6 11.73 3.75 2.62
C ALA A 6 10.35 4.31 3.02
N THR A 7 9.51 4.69 2.06
CA THR A 7 8.17 5.24 2.27
C THR A 7 7.12 4.66 1.32
N SER A 8 7.47 3.73 0.43
CA SER A 8 6.51 3.19 -0.56
C SER A 8 6.71 1.70 -0.80
N VAL A 9 5.61 0.95 -0.80
CA VAL A 9 5.57 -0.50 -1.00
C VAL A 9 4.74 -0.82 -2.23
N THR A 10 5.35 -1.45 -3.22
CA THR A 10 4.61 -1.97 -4.39
C THR A 10 4.24 -3.42 -4.16
N HIS A 11 2.94 -3.73 -4.23
CA HIS A 11 2.36 -5.05 -4.11
C HIS A 11 1.61 -5.44 -5.38
N LYS A 12 1.84 -6.68 -5.84
CA LYS A 12 1.12 -7.26 -6.96
C LYS A 12 0.05 -8.21 -6.42
N LEU A 13 -1.21 -7.82 -6.55
CA LEU A 13 -2.39 -8.54 -6.06
C LEU A 13 -3.00 -9.34 -7.21
N TRP A 14 -2.86 -10.66 -7.18
CA TRP A 14 -3.34 -11.53 -8.25
C TRP A 14 -4.83 -11.83 -8.13
N ASP A 15 -5.35 -11.92 -6.91
CA ASP A 15 -6.76 -12.16 -6.65
C ASP A 15 -7.54 -10.84 -6.52
N ARG A 16 -8.49 -10.63 -7.43
CA ARG A 16 -9.33 -9.41 -7.44
C ARG A 16 -10.44 -9.44 -6.40
N SER A 17 -10.79 -10.63 -5.90
CA SER A 17 -11.87 -10.83 -4.92
C SER A 17 -11.41 -10.42 -3.53
N THR A 18 -10.14 -10.70 -3.19
CA THR A 18 -9.51 -10.32 -1.92
C THR A 18 -8.74 -9.00 -1.99
N MET A 19 -8.71 -8.33 -3.15
CA MET A 19 -7.94 -7.11 -3.37
C MET A 19 -8.18 -6.04 -2.31
N HIS A 20 -9.44 -5.78 -1.95
CA HIS A 20 -9.78 -4.80 -0.92
C HIS A 20 -9.29 -5.21 0.48
N HIS A 21 -9.36 -6.50 0.80
CA HIS A 21 -8.91 -7.03 2.07
C HIS A 21 -7.38 -6.99 2.18
N GLU A 22 -6.67 -7.42 1.12
CA GLU A 22 -5.20 -7.35 1.09
C GLU A 22 -4.71 -5.91 1.12
N LEU A 23 -5.36 -4.99 0.40
CA LEU A 23 -5.04 -3.56 0.49
C LEU A 23 -5.24 -3.01 1.90
N ASP A 24 -6.35 -3.31 2.59
CA ASP A 24 -6.55 -2.82 3.96
C ASP A 24 -5.52 -3.41 4.94
N ALA A 25 -5.18 -4.69 4.79
CA ALA A 25 -4.12 -5.34 5.57
C ALA A 25 -2.76 -4.68 5.34
N LEU A 26 -2.41 -4.39 4.08
CA LEU A 26 -1.18 -3.70 3.71
C LEU A 26 -1.12 -2.27 4.23
N ILE A 27 -2.22 -1.52 4.10
CA ILE A 27 -2.34 -0.17 4.66
C ILE A 27 -2.19 -0.22 6.19
N HIS A 28 -2.79 -1.21 6.84
CA HIS A 28 -2.70 -1.37 8.29
C HIS A 28 -1.27 -1.68 8.74
N GLU A 29 -0.62 -2.67 8.13
CA GLU A 29 0.78 -3.00 8.43
C GLU A 29 1.70 -1.80 8.20
N HIS A 30 1.51 -1.09 7.09
CA HIS A 30 2.30 0.09 6.75
C HIS A 30 2.04 1.26 7.72
N SER A 31 0.79 1.43 8.16
CA SER A 31 0.38 2.40 9.19
C SER A 31 1.06 2.11 10.53
N GLU A 32 1.07 0.85 10.97
CA GLU A 32 1.73 0.46 12.22
C GLU A 32 3.25 0.56 12.13
N ARG A 33 3.84 0.08 11.03
CA ARG A 33 5.30 0.11 10.81
C ARG A 33 5.84 1.54 10.79
N HIS A 34 5.12 2.49 10.20
CA HIS A 34 5.53 3.89 10.08
C HIS A 34 4.90 4.81 11.15
N ASN A 35 4.16 4.27 12.11
CA ASN A 35 3.40 5.03 13.11
C ASN A 35 2.56 6.17 12.47
N THR A 36 1.98 5.91 11.31
CA THR A 36 1.21 6.89 10.55
C THR A 36 -0.27 6.53 10.55
N SER A 37 -1.16 7.50 10.32
CA SER A 37 -2.57 7.20 10.12
C SER A 37 -2.78 6.53 8.76
N LYS A 38 -3.74 5.59 8.66
CA LYS A 38 -4.16 5.01 7.38
C LYS A 38 -4.51 6.09 6.34
N SER A 39 -5.05 7.23 6.77
CA SER A 39 -5.36 8.38 5.91
C SER A 39 -4.13 9.05 5.30
N ASN A 40 -2.96 8.84 5.89
CA ASN A 40 -1.67 9.32 5.40
C ASN A 40 -1.01 8.32 4.43
N ILE A 41 -1.71 7.26 4.01
CA ILE A 41 -1.19 6.28 3.06
C ILE A 41 -1.92 6.46 1.73
N ALA A 42 -1.19 6.88 0.71
CA ALA A 42 -1.66 6.96 -0.66
C ALA A 42 -1.51 5.61 -1.35
N VAL A 43 -2.59 5.12 -1.95
CA VAL A 43 -2.60 3.89 -2.75
C VAL A 43 -2.68 4.26 -4.22
N HIS A 44 -1.62 3.95 -4.97
CA HIS A 44 -1.51 4.21 -6.40
C HIS A 44 -1.69 2.90 -7.18
N ALA A 45 -2.62 2.85 -8.12
CA ALA A 45 -2.72 1.73 -9.05
C ALA A 45 -1.68 1.90 -10.16
N SER A 46 -0.51 1.27 -10.00
CA SER A 46 0.62 1.38 -10.94
C SER A 46 0.47 0.48 -12.16
N GLY A 47 -0.47 -0.46 -12.17
CA GLY A 47 -0.73 -1.32 -13.32
C GLY A 47 -1.84 -2.34 -13.08
N PRO A 48 -2.11 -3.22 -14.06
CA PRO A 48 -3.05 -4.31 -13.87
C PRO A 48 -2.57 -5.15 -12.69
N ASN A 49 -3.42 -5.25 -11.66
CA ASN A 49 -3.16 -6.05 -10.47
C ASN A 49 -1.91 -5.59 -9.68
N THR A 50 -1.43 -4.35 -9.89
CA THR A 50 -0.25 -3.81 -9.18
C THR A 50 -0.62 -2.51 -8.50
N PHE A 51 -0.37 -2.45 -7.20
CA PHE A 51 -0.67 -1.31 -6.33
C PHE A 51 0.59 -0.87 -5.62
N THR A 52 0.86 0.42 -5.61
CA THR A 52 1.95 1.06 -4.88
C THR A 52 1.34 1.85 -3.74
N LEU A 53 1.52 1.36 -2.53
CA LEU A 53 1.22 2.11 -1.31
C LEU A 53 2.39 3.05 -1.05
N SER A 54 2.13 4.28 -0.66
CA SER A 54 3.15 5.28 -0.35
C SER A 54 2.69 6.16 0.80
N LEU A 55 3.60 6.60 1.66
CA LEU A 55 3.28 7.60 2.66
C LEU A 55 3.02 8.93 1.96
N ASN A 56 1.83 9.47 2.19
CA ASN A 56 1.50 10.86 1.98
C ASN A 56 2.24 11.65 3.07
N GLN A 57 3.56 11.81 2.93
CA GLN A 57 4.27 12.88 3.60
C GLN A 57 3.71 14.17 3.02
N GLY A 58 2.67 14.68 3.67
CA GLY A 58 2.16 16.01 3.39
C GLY A 58 3.32 17.00 3.34
N ALA A 59 3.30 17.83 2.31
CA ALA A 59 4.16 18.99 2.17
C ALA A 59 4.15 19.88 3.43
#